data_AF-A0A369WBX6-F1
#
_entry.id   AF-A0A369WBX6-F1
#
_cell.length_a   1.000
_cell.length_b   1.000
_cell.length_c   1.000
_cell.angle_alpha   90.00
_cell.angle_beta   90.00
_cell.angle_gamma   90.00
#
_symmetry.space_group_name_H-M   'P 1'
#
loop_
_entity.id
_entity.type
_entity.pdbx_description
1 polymer ?
#
loop_
_entity_poly.entity_id
_entity_poly.type
_entity_poly.pdbx_seq_one_letter_code
_entity_poly.pdbx_strand_id
1 'polypeptide(L)'
;MLNKLFGRNRLARAIADNDLPLLLKAIRAGEPLDQPFILNEQETTALQHCLSLSRTELLAKLLEAGISLPDNNLEQAALLTQAIESGPAALELSTLLLQSGIDPNAADGQVLFDLLELQDSNRLNLLLNRFLQYGAEFNRHQRNGQSLLTQLLQQSRPLAELQLLSGMLIQAGAQLPEQLDRLDCSDDIKAFARRQAEDVAIRQRLSGSPLG
;
A
#
# COMPACT_ATOMS: atom_id res chain seq x y z
N MET A 1 12.76 -5.17 -34.21
CA MET A 1 11.42 -5.73 -33.94
C MET A 1 10.61 -4.91 -32.93
N LEU A 2 11.22 -4.06 -32.11
CA LEU A 2 10.54 -3.15 -31.16
C LEU A 2 9.56 -2.15 -31.82
N ASN A 3 9.84 -1.64 -33.03
CA ASN A 3 8.97 -0.69 -33.73
C ASN A 3 7.61 -1.24 -34.19
N LYS A 4 7.41 -2.56 -34.22
CA LYS A 4 6.11 -3.17 -34.59
C LYS A 4 5.17 -3.35 -33.40
N LEU A 5 5.68 -3.32 -32.16
CA LEU A 5 4.87 -3.47 -30.93
C LEU A 5 4.46 -2.10 -30.35
N PHE A 6 5.34 -1.10 -30.38
CA PHE A 6 5.04 0.26 -29.90
C PHE A 6 4.41 1.19 -30.95
N GLY A 7 4.32 0.76 -32.21
CA GLY A 7 4.18 1.63 -33.38
C GLY A 7 2.89 2.45 -33.52
N ARG A 8 1.94 2.37 -32.57
CA ARG A 8 0.70 3.18 -32.61
C ARG A 8 0.28 3.82 -31.30
N ASN A 9 0.93 3.53 -30.17
CA ASN A 9 0.52 4.08 -28.88
C ASN A 9 1.62 5.00 -28.32
N ARG A 10 1.47 6.32 -28.51
CA ARG A 10 2.46 7.31 -28.07
C ARG A 10 2.57 7.35 -26.54
N LEU A 11 1.45 7.13 -25.85
CA LEU A 11 1.39 6.97 -24.39
C LEU A 11 2.28 5.83 -23.91
N ALA A 12 2.13 4.64 -24.50
CA ALA A 12 2.94 3.47 -24.13
C ALA A 12 4.45 3.70 -24.34
N ARG A 13 4.82 4.35 -25.45
CA ARG A 13 6.21 4.72 -25.71
C ARG A 13 6.73 5.76 -24.73
N ALA A 14 5.93 6.77 -24.40
CA ALA A 14 6.31 7.79 -23.41
C ALA A 14 6.63 7.16 -22.05
N ILE A 15 5.83 6.19 -21.62
CA ILE A 15 6.04 5.48 -20.35
C ILE A 15 7.29 4.60 -20.39
N ALA A 16 7.46 3.83 -21.47
CA ALA A 16 8.62 2.95 -21.64
C ALA A 16 9.93 3.74 -21.62
N ASP A 17 10.00 4.82 -22.40
CA ASP A 17 11.19 5.65 -22.58
C ASP A 17 11.40 6.67 -21.45
N ASN A 18 10.51 6.71 -20.46
CA ASN A 18 10.45 7.75 -19.42
C ASN A 18 10.37 9.19 -19.97
N ASP A 19 9.69 9.37 -21.11
CA ASP A 19 9.62 10.63 -21.85
C ASP A 19 8.40 11.45 -21.42
N LEU A 20 8.59 12.26 -20.37
CA LEU A 20 7.60 13.20 -19.88
C LEU A 20 7.10 14.18 -20.97
N PRO A 21 7.96 14.84 -21.78
CA PRO A 21 7.50 15.68 -22.89
C PRO A 21 6.57 14.96 -23.87
N LEU A 22 6.85 13.70 -24.21
CA LEU A 22 5.98 12.92 -25.09
C LEU A 22 4.66 12.55 -24.40
N LEU A 23 4.70 12.20 -23.11
CA LEU A 23 3.50 11.94 -22.31
C LEU A 23 2.56 13.15 -22.31
N LEU A 24 3.10 14.34 -22.00
CA LEU A 24 2.32 15.57 -21.97
C LEU A 24 1.73 15.94 -23.34
N LYS A 25 2.44 15.63 -24.44
CA LYS A 25 1.89 15.79 -25.80
C LYS A 25 0.73 14.84 -26.07
N ALA A 26 0.83 13.58 -25.63
CA ALA A 26 -0.24 12.59 -25.78
C ALA A 26 -1.50 13.02 -24.99
N ILE A 27 -1.33 13.44 -23.73
CA ILE A 27 -2.42 13.96 -22.88
C ILE A 27 -3.09 15.18 -23.54
N ARG A 28 -2.32 16.17 -23.99
CA ARG A 28 -2.86 17.37 -24.66
C ARG A 28 -3.59 17.08 -25.97
N ALA A 29 -3.21 16.01 -26.66
CA ALA A 29 -3.88 15.57 -27.87
C ALA A 29 -5.20 14.84 -27.60
N GLY A 30 -5.56 14.61 -26.32
CA GLY A 30 -6.75 13.86 -25.93
C GLY A 30 -6.63 12.37 -26.26
N GLU A 31 -5.40 11.82 -26.25
CA GLU A 31 -5.22 10.38 -26.41
C GLU A 31 -5.89 9.63 -25.25
N PRO A 32 -6.60 8.52 -25.51
CA PRO A 32 -7.31 7.78 -24.47
C PRO A 32 -6.30 7.16 -23.49
N LEU A 33 -6.38 7.56 -22.22
CA LEU A 33 -5.42 7.15 -21.18
C LEU A 33 -5.68 5.74 -20.64
N ASP A 34 -6.93 5.30 -20.68
CA ASP A 34 -7.39 4.03 -20.10
C ASP A 34 -7.26 2.85 -21.07
N GLN A 35 -6.88 3.10 -22.33
CA GLN A 35 -6.79 2.03 -23.32
C GLN A 35 -5.61 1.11 -23.01
N PRO A 36 -5.86 -0.20 -22.82
CA PRO A 36 -4.80 -1.15 -22.63
C PRO A 36 -3.98 -1.29 -23.91
N PHE A 37 -2.72 -1.66 -23.73
CA PHE A 37 -1.80 -1.93 -24.83
C PHE A 37 -0.98 -3.19 -24.55
N ILE A 38 -0.52 -3.84 -25.62
CA ILE A 38 0.27 -5.06 -25.50
C ILE A 38 1.74 -4.68 -25.32
N LEU A 39 2.33 -5.14 -24.22
CA LEU A 39 3.76 -5.03 -23.93
C LEU A 39 4.27 -6.43 -23.58
N ASN A 40 5.30 -6.92 -24.27
CA ASN A 40 5.87 -8.25 -24.03
C ASN A 40 4.82 -9.37 -23.98
N GLU A 41 3.86 -9.35 -24.92
CA GLU A 41 2.74 -10.30 -25.03
C GLU A 41 1.71 -10.24 -23.88
N GLN A 42 1.82 -9.25 -22.98
CA GLN A 42 0.84 -9.01 -21.92
C GLN A 42 0.06 -7.72 -22.20
N GLU A 43 -1.25 -7.79 -22.01
CA GLU A 43 -2.10 -6.62 -21.99
C GLU A 43 -1.87 -5.85 -20.69
N THR A 44 -1.56 -4.56 -20.79
CA THR A 44 -1.27 -3.71 -19.64
C THR A 44 -1.84 -2.31 -19.82
N THR A 45 -2.20 -1.67 -18.71
CA THR A 45 -2.63 -0.26 -18.68
C THR A 45 -1.46 0.68 -18.48
N ALA A 46 -1.66 1.97 -18.75
CA ALA A 46 -0.67 3.00 -18.46
C ALA A 46 -0.29 3.05 -16.96
N LEU A 47 -1.27 2.85 -16.06
CA LEU A 47 -1.05 2.76 -14.62
C LEU A 47 -0.11 1.62 -14.25
N GLN A 48 -0.47 0.39 -14.65
CA GLN A 48 0.33 -0.80 -14.36
C GLN A 48 1.75 -0.71 -14.93
N HIS A 49 1.90 -0.12 -16.11
CA HIS A 49 3.22 0.04 -16.73
C HIS A 49 4.07 1.09 -16.00
N CYS A 50 3.48 2.19 -15.54
CA CYS A 50 4.19 3.15 -14.69
C CYS A 50 4.63 2.52 -13.36
N LEU A 51 3.79 1.68 -12.75
CA LEU A 51 4.13 0.98 -11.52
C LEU A 51 5.29 0.00 -11.74
N SER A 52 5.21 -0.88 -12.74
CA SER A 52 6.25 -1.89 -13.00
C SER A 52 7.61 -1.27 -13.34
N LEU A 53 7.62 -0.11 -13.97
CA LEU A 53 8.84 0.63 -14.31
C LEU A 53 9.21 1.71 -13.29
N SER A 54 8.46 1.82 -12.19
CA SER A 54 8.66 2.84 -11.14
C SER A 54 8.71 4.28 -11.67
N ARG A 55 7.85 4.62 -12.64
CA ARG A 55 7.73 5.95 -13.26
C ARG A 55 6.86 6.88 -12.43
N THR A 56 7.34 7.32 -11.27
CA THR A 56 6.57 8.15 -10.33
C THR A 56 6.05 9.44 -10.95
N GLU A 57 6.92 10.20 -11.63
CA GLU A 57 6.54 11.47 -12.27
C GLU A 57 5.50 11.28 -13.39
N LEU A 58 5.63 10.22 -14.19
CA LEU A 58 4.65 9.94 -15.25
C LEU A 58 3.31 9.48 -14.68
N LEU A 59 3.33 8.64 -13.63
CA LEU A 59 2.12 8.23 -12.92
C LEU A 59 1.38 9.45 -12.37
N ALA A 60 2.10 10.37 -11.71
CA ALA A 60 1.51 11.60 -11.19
C ALA A 60 0.82 12.41 -12.31
N LYS A 61 1.44 12.54 -13.50
CA LYS A 61 0.82 13.25 -14.63
C LYS A 61 -0.38 12.53 -15.25
N LEU A 62 -0.39 11.21 -15.26
CA LEU A 62 -1.57 10.44 -15.69
C LEU A 62 -2.75 10.64 -14.72
N LEU A 63 -2.48 10.59 -13.42
CA LEU A 63 -3.49 10.82 -12.37
C LEU A 63 -4.02 12.25 -12.39
N GLU A 64 -3.15 13.25 -12.52
CA GLU A 64 -3.54 14.66 -12.70
C GLU A 64 -4.40 14.88 -13.96
N ALA A 65 -4.16 14.09 -15.02
CA ALA A 65 -4.93 14.14 -16.26
C ALA A 65 -6.28 13.41 -16.19
N GLY A 66 -6.61 12.80 -15.05
CA GLY A 66 -7.88 12.11 -14.82
C GLY A 66 -7.97 10.74 -15.47
N ILE A 67 -6.85 10.01 -15.57
CA ILE A 67 -6.90 8.57 -15.90
C ILE A 67 -7.85 7.85 -14.94
N SER A 68 -8.67 6.95 -15.47
CA SER A 68 -9.65 6.22 -14.67
C SER A 68 -8.93 5.22 -13.77
N LEU A 69 -9.31 5.20 -12.49
CA LEU A 69 -8.91 4.15 -11.56
C LEU A 69 -9.91 2.99 -11.64
N PRO A 70 -9.48 1.76 -11.37
CA PRO A 70 -10.41 0.64 -11.33
C PRO A 70 -11.38 0.78 -10.15
N ASP A 71 -12.67 0.56 -10.40
CA ASP A 71 -13.70 0.58 -9.35
C ASP A 71 -13.75 -0.72 -8.54
N ASN A 72 -13.11 -1.80 -9.04
CA ASN A 72 -13.18 -3.10 -8.39
C ASN A 72 -12.07 -3.29 -7.35
N ASN A 73 -12.44 -3.89 -6.23
CA ASN A 73 -11.53 -4.07 -5.09
C ASN A 73 -10.30 -4.94 -5.39
N LEU A 74 -10.40 -5.92 -6.30
CA LEU A 74 -9.27 -6.81 -6.59
C LEU A 74 -8.19 -6.10 -7.41
N GLU A 75 -8.57 -5.29 -8.38
CA GLU A 75 -7.66 -4.50 -9.20
C GLU A 75 -7.06 -3.35 -8.41
N GLN A 76 -7.85 -2.68 -7.55
CA GLN A 76 -7.31 -1.67 -6.64
C GLN A 76 -6.24 -2.26 -5.71
N ALA A 77 -6.50 -3.42 -5.11
CA ALA A 77 -5.52 -4.13 -4.29
C ALA A 77 -4.29 -4.50 -5.11
N ALA A 78 -4.46 -5.00 -6.34
CA ALA A 78 -3.33 -5.35 -7.22
C ALA A 78 -2.44 -4.14 -7.56
N LEU A 79 -3.02 -2.95 -7.80
CA LEU A 79 -2.25 -1.72 -8.03
C LEU A 79 -1.43 -1.33 -6.79
N LEU A 80 -2.01 -1.43 -5.58
CA LEU A 80 -1.30 -1.16 -4.34
C LEU A 80 -0.17 -2.18 -4.09
N THR A 81 -0.43 -3.47 -4.29
CA THR A 81 0.61 -4.52 -4.19
C THR A 81 1.76 -4.23 -5.14
N GLN A 82 1.47 -3.92 -6.40
CA GLN A 82 2.49 -3.60 -7.38
C GLN A 82 3.29 -2.33 -7.02
N ALA A 83 2.63 -1.30 -6.45
CA ALA A 83 3.31 -0.13 -5.94
C ALA A 83 4.25 -0.48 -4.77
N ILE A 84 3.82 -1.31 -3.82
CA ILE A 84 4.63 -1.76 -2.68
C ILE A 84 5.89 -2.52 -3.14
N GLU A 85 5.75 -3.34 -4.17
CA GLU A 85 6.84 -4.14 -4.75
C GLU A 85 7.84 -3.31 -5.57
N SER A 86 7.54 -2.04 -5.86
CA SER A 86 8.36 -1.13 -6.69
C SER A 86 9.62 -0.60 -5.98
N GLY A 87 10.17 -1.36 -5.02
CA GLY A 87 11.48 -1.08 -4.41
C GLY A 87 11.53 0.30 -3.72
N PRO A 88 12.51 1.16 -4.06
CA PRO A 88 12.65 2.51 -3.48
C PRO A 88 11.48 3.46 -3.79
N ALA A 89 10.76 3.25 -4.90
CA ALA A 89 9.64 4.09 -5.31
C ALA A 89 8.34 3.76 -4.57
N ALA A 90 8.32 2.68 -3.77
CA ALA A 90 7.10 2.13 -3.18
C ALA A 90 6.30 3.14 -2.37
N LEU A 91 6.96 3.97 -1.55
CA LEU A 91 6.27 4.97 -0.74
C LEU A 91 5.62 6.05 -1.60
N GLU A 92 6.32 6.54 -2.63
CA GLU A 92 5.81 7.60 -3.51
C GLU A 92 4.66 7.09 -4.38
N LEU A 93 4.82 5.92 -5.01
CA LEU A 93 3.78 5.31 -5.84
C LEU A 93 2.53 4.96 -5.03
N SER A 94 2.69 4.35 -3.84
CA SER A 94 1.55 4.06 -2.96
C SER A 94 0.85 5.35 -2.53
N THR A 95 1.61 6.40 -2.24
CA THR A 95 1.05 7.71 -1.90
C THR A 95 0.22 8.28 -3.04
N LEU A 96 0.71 8.23 -4.28
CA LEU A 96 -0.01 8.73 -5.45
C LEU A 96 -1.34 7.98 -5.64
N LEU A 97 -1.31 6.64 -5.57
CA LEU A 97 -2.53 5.82 -5.70
C LEU A 97 -3.56 6.13 -4.61
N LEU A 98 -3.14 6.18 -3.35
CA LEU A 98 -4.01 6.49 -2.22
C LEU A 98 -4.58 7.92 -2.31
N GLN A 99 -3.78 8.89 -2.75
CA GLN A 99 -4.21 10.27 -2.98
C GLN A 99 -5.28 10.39 -4.07
N SER A 100 -5.21 9.52 -5.08
CA SER A 100 -6.18 9.48 -6.16
C SER A 100 -7.46 8.71 -5.82
N GLY A 101 -7.58 8.18 -4.60
CA GLY A 101 -8.81 7.56 -4.11
C GLY A 101 -8.85 6.03 -4.20
N ILE A 102 -7.72 5.37 -4.47
CA ILE A 102 -7.63 3.91 -4.28
C ILE A 102 -7.88 3.59 -2.81
N ASP A 103 -8.80 2.65 -2.54
CA ASP A 103 -9.14 2.23 -1.20
C ASP A 103 -7.96 1.45 -0.56
N PRO A 104 -7.35 1.94 0.54
CA PRO A 104 -6.30 1.19 1.25
C PRO A 104 -6.79 -0.13 1.84
N ASN A 105 -8.11 -0.30 1.94
CA ASN A 105 -8.78 -1.46 2.50
C ASN A 105 -9.36 -2.41 1.44
N ALA A 106 -9.01 -2.19 0.17
CA ALA A 106 -9.42 -3.04 -0.94
C ALA A 106 -9.05 -4.52 -0.70
N ALA A 107 -9.84 -5.42 -1.28
CA ALA A 107 -9.71 -6.88 -1.11
C ALA A 107 -9.58 -7.31 0.36
N ASP A 108 -10.49 -6.85 1.21
CA ASP A 108 -10.54 -7.13 2.65
C ASP A 108 -9.28 -6.67 3.42
N GLY A 109 -8.53 -5.71 2.86
CA GLY A 109 -7.29 -5.22 3.45
C GLY A 109 -6.10 -6.17 3.30
N GLN A 110 -6.15 -7.13 2.37
CA GLN A 110 -5.08 -8.10 2.12
C GLN A 110 -3.70 -7.42 1.95
N VAL A 111 -3.67 -6.28 1.26
CA VAL A 111 -2.46 -5.46 1.04
C VAL A 111 -1.74 -5.11 2.35
N LEU A 112 -2.48 -4.86 3.44
CA LEU A 112 -1.88 -4.53 4.74
C LEU A 112 -1.12 -5.71 5.32
N PHE A 113 -1.59 -6.93 5.08
CA PHE A 113 -0.89 -8.15 5.49
C PHE A 113 0.32 -8.42 4.59
N ASP A 114 0.20 -8.17 3.28
CA ASP A 114 1.31 -8.31 2.34
C ASP A 114 2.48 -7.36 2.67
N LEU A 115 2.18 -6.17 3.22
CA LEU A 115 3.22 -5.26 3.75
C LEU A 115 4.10 -5.94 4.82
N LEU A 116 3.55 -6.86 5.62
CA LEU A 116 4.34 -7.55 6.66
C LEU A 116 5.40 -8.49 6.07
N GLU A 117 5.39 -8.78 4.77
CA GLU A 117 6.45 -9.56 4.11
C GLU A 117 7.71 -8.71 3.82
N LEU A 118 7.62 -7.39 3.95
CA LEU A 118 8.74 -6.49 3.75
C LEU A 118 9.82 -6.66 4.83
N GLN A 119 11.03 -7.03 4.41
CA GLN A 119 12.18 -7.18 5.31
C GLN A 119 12.71 -5.85 5.86
N ASP A 120 12.54 -4.77 5.10
CA ASP A 120 12.95 -3.42 5.53
C ASP A 120 11.89 -2.81 6.47
N SER A 121 12.17 -2.84 7.77
CA SER A 121 11.28 -2.33 8.81
C SER A 121 11.09 -0.81 8.77
N ASN A 122 12.05 -0.04 8.23
CA ASN A 122 11.86 1.40 8.05
C ASN A 122 10.84 1.66 6.93
N ARG A 123 11.00 0.96 5.79
CA ARG A 123 10.05 1.05 4.68
C ARG A 123 8.66 0.56 5.09
N LEU A 124 8.59 -0.55 5.82
CA LEU A 124 7.32 -1.06 6.37
C LEU A 124 6.63 -0.03 7.26
N ASN A 125 7.37 0.58 8.20
CA ASN A 125 6.81 1.60 9.08
C ASN A 125 6.30 2.82 8.29
N LEU A 126 7.04 3.30 7.29
CA LEU A 126 6.62 4.43 6.45
C LEU A 126 5.36 4.10 5.63
N LEU A 127 5.27 2.90 5.07
CA LEU A 127 4.10 2.45 4.31
C LEU A 127 2.88 2.29 5.22
N LEU A 128 3.02 1.65 6.38
CA LEU A 128 1.90 1.52 7.32
C LEU A 128 1.37 2.88 7.78
N ASN A 129 2.25 3.83 8.12
CA ASN A 129 1.84 5.19 8.45
C ASN A 129 1.15 5.89 7.27
N ARG A 130 1.63 5.66 6.05
CA ARG A 130 1.00 6.23 4.84
C ARG A 130 -0.40 5.66 4.64
N PHE A 131 -0.56 4.34 4.72
CA PHE A 131 -1.86 3.68 4.60
C PHE A 131 -2.83 4.16 5.67
N LEU A 132 -2.37 4.31 6.92
CA LEU A 132 -3.17 4.88 8.01
C LEU A 132 -3.64 6.30 7.71
N GLN A 133 -2.77 7.16 7.18
CA GLN A 133 -3.14 8.53 6.78
C GLN A 133 -4.28 8.59 5.76
N TYR A 134 -4.42 7.55 4.93
CA TYR A 134 -5.48 7.45 3.93
C TYR A 134 -6.64 6.55 4.35
N GLY A 135 -6.73 6.16 5.63
CA GLY A 135 -7.90 5.46 6.19
C GLY A 135 -7.80 3.94 6.24
N ALA A 136 -6.59 3.38 6.21
CA ALA A 136 -6.41 1.94 6.43
C ALA A 136 -6.92 1.49 7.81
N GLU A 137 -7.62 0.37 7.84
CA GLU A 137 -8.21 -0.22 9.04
C GLU A 137 -7.36 -1.41 9.53
N PHE A 138 -6.62 -1.21 10.63
CA PHE A 138 -5.73 -2.26 11.17
C PHE A 138 -6.43 -3.35 12.00
N ASN A 139 -7.75 -3.22 12.23
CA ASN A 139 -8.56 -4.21 12.93
C ASN A 139 -9.26 -5.22 11.98
N ARG A 140 -8.94 -5.18 10.68
CA ARG A 140 -9.39 -6.20 9.74
C ARG A 140 -8.77 -7.55 10.09
N HIS A 141 -9.53 -8.61 9.82
CA HIS A 141 -9.11 -9.99 10.08
C HIS A 141 -9.07 -10.76 8.76
N GLN A 142 -8.03 -11.57 8.58
CA GLN A 142 -7.99 -12.57 7.51
C GLN A 142 -9.06 -13.65 7.75
N ARG A 143 -9.31 -14.49 6.74
CA ARG A 143 -10.30 -15.59 6.80
C ARG A 143 -10.06 -16.58 7.95
N ASN A 144 -8.81 -16.70 8.43
CA ASN A 144 -8.42 -17.54 9.56
C ASN A 144 -8.62 -16.84 10.93
N GLY A 145 -9.18 -15.62 10.96
CA GLY A 145 -9.36 -14.81 12.17
C GLY A 145 -8.09 -14.08 12.64
N GLN A 146 -7.01 -14.08 11.85
CA GLN A 146 -5.76 -13.42 12.21
C GLN A 146 -5.87 -11.91 11.93
N SER A 147 -5.62 -11.08 12.95
CA SER A 147 -5.48 -9.63 12.79
C SER A 147 -4.07 -9.26 12.33
N LEU A 148 -3.91 -8.06 11.78
CA LEU A 148 -2.60 -7.54 11.35
C LEU A 148 -1.58 -7.55 12.50
N LEU A 149 -2.01 -7.13 13.70
CA LEU A 149 -1.18 -7.15 14.90
C LEU A 149 -0.82 -8.58 15.31
N THR A 150 -1.74 -9.53 15.19
CA THR A 150 -1.47 -10.95 15.50
C THR A 150 -0.37 -11.51 14.58
N GLN A 151 -0.49 -11.29 13.27
CA GLN A 151 0.51 -11.75 12.31
C GLN A 151 1.88 -11.11 12.58
N LEU A 152 1.92 -9.79 12.80
CA LEU A 152 3.16 -9.07 13.12
C LEU A 152 3.86 -9.66 14.35
N LEU A 153 3.13 -9.88 15.44
CA LEU A 153 3.70 -10.37 16.70
C LEU A 153 4.33 -11.76 16.58
N GLN A 154 3.85 -12.60 15.65
CA GLN A 154 4.36 -13.95 15.41
C GLN A 154 5.53 -13.99 14.42
N GLN A 155 5.95 -12.85 13.86
CA GLN A 155 7.08 -12.82 12.94
C GLN A 155 8.41 -12.95 13.67
N SER A 156 9.34 -13.66 13.02
CA SER A 156 10.74 -13.76 13.45
C SER A 156 11.53 -12.48 13.11
N ARG A 157 11.18 -11.37 13.75
CA ARG A 157 11.88 -10.07 13.64
C ARG A 157 12.61 -9.72 14.94
N PRO A 158 13.66 -8.87 14.90
CA PRO A 158 14.27 -8.35 16.11
C PRO A 158 13.25 -7.68 17.03
N LEU A 159 13.38 -7.90 18.35
CA LEU A 159 12.43 -7.39 19.35
C LEU A 159 12.19 -5.88 19.23
N ALA A 160 13.24 -5.10 18.97
CA ALA A 160 13.13 -3.65 18.80
C ALA A 160 12.23 -3.25 17.60
N GLU A 161 12.28 -4.01 16.51
CA GLU A 161 11.42 -3.78 15.33
C GLU A 161 9.98 -4.17 15.61
N LEU A 162 9.77 -5.31 16.27
CA LEU A 162 8.43 -5.73 16.72
C LEU A 162 7.82 -4.68 17.66
N GLN A 163 8.60 -4.13 18.59
CA GLN A 163 8.14 -3.08 19.51
C GLN A 163 7.77 -1.80 18.76
N LEU A 164 8.59 -1.36 17.80
CA LEU A 164 8.30 -0.19 16.98
C LEU A 164 6.99 -0.36 16.20
N LEU A 165 6.87 -1.46 15.46
CA LEU A 165 5.74 -1.72 14.56
C LEU A 165 4.45 -2.00 15.34
N SER A 166 4.50 -2.83 16.39
CA SER A 166 3.32 -3.11 17.21
C SER A 166 2.87 -1.88 17.99
N GLY A 167 3.81 -1.07 18.50
CA GLY A 167 3.51 0.19 19.16
C GLY A 167 2.78 1.16 18.22
N MET A 168 3.25 1.28 16.97
CA MET A 168 2.57 2.09 15.95
C MET A 168 1.16 1.58 15.66
N LEU A 169 0.98 0.27 15.42
CA LEU A 169 -0.35 -0.31 15.18
C LEU A 169 -1.30 -0.07 16.35
N ILE A 170 -0.85 -0.29 17.59
CA ILE A 170 -1.66 -0.10 18.80
C ILE A 170 -2.02 1.39 18.98
N GLN A 171 -1.08 2.30 18.73
CA GLN A 171 -1.34 3.75 18.75
C GLN A 171 -2.32 4.19 17.68
N ALA A 172 -2.33 3.50 16.54
CA ALA A 172 -3.29 3.68 15.46
C ALA A 172 -4.66 3.01 15.73
N GLY A 173 -4.86 2.39 16.90
CA GLY A 173 -6.12 1.78 17.31
C GLY A 173 -6.24 0.29 17.02
N ALA A 174 -5.15 -0.40 16.65
CA ALA A 174 -5.16 -1.85 16.53
C ALA A 174 -5.43 -2.50 17.90
N GLN A 175 -6.40 -3.40 17.94
CA GLN A 175 -6.80 -4.11 19.15
C GLN A 175 -5.85 -5.26 19.45
N LEU A 176 -5.58 -5.46 20.74
CA LEU A 176 -4.84 -6.64 21.17
C LEU A 176 -5.63 -7.91 20.85
N PRO A 177 -4.95 -8.98 20.42
CA PRO A 177 -5.60 -10.26 20.20
C PRO A 177 -6.15 -10.81 21.52
N GLU A 178 -7.39 -11.32 21.51
CA GLU A 178 -8.04 -11.90 22.69
C GLU A 178 -7.21 -13.01 23.35
N GLN A 179 -6.47 -13.77 22.52
CA GLN A 179 -5.65 -14.89 22.96
C GLN A 179 -4.14 -14.56 22.90
N LEU A 180 -3.74 -13.33 23.23
CA LEU A 180 -2.34 -12.87 23.23
C LEU A 180 -1.37 -13.84 23.94
N ASP A 181 -1.78 -14.41 25.06
CA ASP A 181 -0.95 -15.37 25.82
C ASP A 181 -0.62 -16.64 25.06
N ARG A 182 -1.52 -17.07 24.15
CA ARG A 182 -1.37 -18.29 23.34
C ARG A 182 -0.56 -18.07 22.08
N LEU A 183 -0.22 -16.82 21.75
CA LEU A 183 0.60 -16.54 20.57
C LEU A 183 2.02 -17.06 20.78
N ASP A 184 2.56 -17.61 19.70
CA ASP A 184 3.95 -18.05 19.61
C ASP A 184 4.86 -16.83 19.39
N CYS A 185 5.06 -16.06 20.45
CA CYS A 185 5.94 -14.90 20.50
C CYS A 185 6.48 -14.70 21.92
N SER A 186 7.53 -13.89 22.06
CA SER A 186 8.20 -13.72 23.36
C SER A 186 7.32 -13.02 24.40
N ASP A 187 7.54 -13.34 25.68
CA ASP A 187 6.82 -12.68 26.77
C ASP A 187 7.12 -11.18 26.82
N ASP A 188 8.32 -10.76 26.40
CA ASP A 188 8.71 -9.35 26.31
C ASP A 188 7.82 -8.56 25.35
N ILE A 189 7.53 -9.11 24.15
CA ILE A 189 6.66 -8.40 23.20
C ILE A 189 5.20 -8.42 23.65
N LYS A 190 4.74 -9.50 24.28
CA LYS A 190 3.39 -9.57 24.89
C LYS A 190 3.24 -8.52 25.98
N ALA A 191 4.21 -8.41 26.88
CA ALA A 191 4.21 -7.41 27.96
C ALA A 191 4.26 -5.98 27.41
N PHE A 192 5.08 -5.73 26.39
CA PHE A 192 5.14 -4.43 25.72
C PHE A 192 3.79 -4.05 25.10
N ALA A 193 3.17 -4.96 24.34
CA ALA A 193 1.90 -4.71 23.66
C ALA A 193 0.77 -4.39 24.66
N ARG A 194 0.70 -5.12 25.78
CA ARG A 194 -0.24 -4.82 26.88
C ARG A 194 -0.07 -3.41 27.41
N ARG A 195 1.17 -3.06 27.76
CA ARG A 195 1.49 -1.74 28.29
C ARG A 195 1.12 -0.62 27.32
N GLN A 196 1.43 -0.77 26.03
CA GLN A 196 1.03 0.22 25.02
C GLN A 196 -0.49 0.37 24.92
N ALA A 197 -1.23 -0.74 24.92
CA ALA A 197 -2.69 -0.69 24.84
C ALA A 197 -3.31 -0.05 26.09
N GLU A 198 -2.77 -0.34 27.27
CA GLU A 198 -3.17 0.31 28.52
C GLU A 198 -2.91 1.82 28.48
N ASP A 199 -1.72 2.24 28.03
CA ASP A 199 -1.35 3.65 27.89
C ASP A 199 -2.31 4.38 26.94
N VAL A 200 -2.64 3.78 25.78
CA VAL A 200 -3.62 4.33 24.83
C VAL A 200 -5.00 4.44 25.46
N ALA A 201 -5.47 3.38 26.14
CA ALA A 201 -6.77 3.36 26.79
C ALA A 201 -6.88 4.40 27.93
N ILE A 202 -5.79 4.66 28.65
CA ILE A 202 -5.73 5.72 29.67
C ILE A 202 -5.83 7.09 29.00
N ARG A 203 -5.06 7.34 27.92
CA ARG A 203 -5.10 8.63 27.19
C ARG A 203 -6.49 8.91 26.63
N GLN A 204 -7.16 7.93 26.04
CA GLN A 204 -8.52 8.05 25.52
C GLN A 204 -9.54 8.40 26.62
N ARG A 205 -9.41 7.77 27.80
CA ARG A 205 -10.23 8.10 28.98
C ARG A 205 -10.00 9.52 29.47
N LEU A 206 -8.75 9.98 29.47
CA LEU A 206 -8.39 11.34 29.89
C LEU A 206 -8.80 12.41 28.87
N SER A 207 -8.85 12.10 27.57
CA SER A 207 -9.25 13.03 26.51
C SER A 207 -10.76 13.14 26.30
N GLY A 208 -11.58 12.35 27.01
CA GLY A 208 -13.03 12.42 26.94
C GLY A 208 -13.65 11.99 25.60
N SER A 209 -12.90 11.29 24.74
CA SER A 209 -13.42 10.79 23.46
C SER A 209 -14.08 9.40 23.65
N PRO A 210 -15.36 9.22 23.27
CA PRO A 210 -16.03 7.93 23.40
C PRO A 210 -15.53 6.92 22.35
N LEU A 211 -15.63 5.63 22.70
CA LEU A 211 -15.39 4.48 21.81
C LEU A 211 -16.16 4.67 20.50
N GLY A 212 -15.44 4.90 19.40
CA GLY A 212 -15.95 4.94 18.03
C GLY A 212 -15.31 3.84 17.22
#